data_AF-A0A4Y5SJW0-F1
#
_entry.id   AF-A0A4Y5SJW0-F1
#
_cell.length_a   1.000
_cell.length_b   1.000
_cell.length_c   1.000
_cell.angle_alpha   90.00
_cell.angle_beta   90.00
_cell.angle_gamma   90.00
#
_symmetry.space_group_name_H-M   'P 1'
#
loop_
_entity.id
_entity.type
_entity.pdbx_description
1 polymer ?
#
loop_
_entity_poly.entity_id
_entity_poly.type
_entity_poly.pdbx_seq_one_letter_code
_entity_poly.pdbx_strand_id
1 'polypeptide(L)'
;MRRGQLFSMDALLSLVLVIMILGTVSATSESLRSEINSLVSWYGRTNIADNMLDVLTKTPGEPEDWDENIQEMKYPGWREDNSHEVSCTKIRRFIELLEKGNQNEYNFLKNLSQNNNFYVNIYIPEPVIIVNFSGSGFCNITKDTFIDESTSLTCDPFQAYGDVTLYVKGNLCLLPGSLYVQSSSTAGFKLKVGYDPNTGELSTPYNIIISDSLKITPNSRGTVHIATTGNLIIKNSNLEYPLIENQAPGDVTYSIQLRGILYVNVDGTWYAAVSSSGADTYVAQAHWYKFIQDQWADASGDVNVASGTWIVYILGHPIAEGYKVSVAGTFEKLVNPSDFPTCQVVPTSISSVKVQIPTVGNFSKPTWNFSYINGKFSLGGKMNTKNASWVTNSRRIIVINTRVYNNTIPLIKNGTKLLDGSIKYPIQPSVNFEIEVNDTKGYAILVAVNGEESSAILISKSDNKLEVTVYSFDSSGDLRAVHTYTGESTVKVPWSDLFSKPSSIVQLWLYRTYFTNARIIDNGIKPYLEYRYIVGKVEIWIWPRG
;
A
#
# COMPACT_ATOMS: atom_id res chain seq x y z
N MET A 1 -101.05 6.78 -24.95
CA MET A 1 -99.60 6.49 -24.94
C MET A 1 -98.89 7.45 -23.99
N ARG A 2 -97.96 6.91 -23.21
CA ARG A 2 -97.33 7.48 -21.99
C ARG A 2 -96.44 8.70 -22.30
N ARG A 3 -96.70 9.85 -21.67
CA ARG A 3 -95.86 11.08 -21.73
C ARG A 3 -94.95 11.29 -20.49
N GLY A 4 -94.90 10.32 -19.58
CA GLY A 4 -94.04 10.38 -18.38
C GLY A 4 -92.66 9.72 -18.51
N GLN A 5 -92.31 9.13 -19.66
CA GLN A 5 -91.07 8.35 -19.82
C GLN A 5 -89.90 9.11 -20.47
N LEU A 6 -90.12 10.27 -21.08
CA LEU A 6 -89.04 11.06 -21.70
C LEU A 6 -88.22 11.88 -20.68
N PHE A 7 -88.82 12.31 -19.57
CA PHE A 7 -88.11 13.02 -18.51
C PHE A 7 -87.16 12.12 -17.69
N SER A 8 -87.37 10.79 -17.67
CA SER A 8 -86.50 9.89 -16.88
C SER A 8 -85.22 9.50 -17.62
N MET A 9 -85.18 9.56 -18.96
CA MET A 9 -83.99 9.19 -19.73
C MET A 9 -82.90 10.26 -19.66
N ASP A 10 -83.28 11.53 -19.73
CA ASP A 10 -82.36 12.67 -19.63
C ASP A 10 -81.80 12.81 -18.21
N ALA A 11 -82.64 12.58 -17.19
CA ALA A 11 -82.23 12.49 -15.80
C ALA A 11 -81.26 11.32 -15.54
N LEU A 12 -81.48 10.17 -16.19
CA LEU A 12 -80.58 9.01 -16.08
C LEU A 12 -79.24 9.25 -16.77
N LEU A 13 -79.23 9.87 -17.96
CA LEU A 13 -77.99 10.27 -18.64
C LEU A 13 -77.20 11.30 -17.83
N SER A 14 -77.88 12.29 -17.26
CA SER A 14 -77.25 13.28 -16.36
C SER A 14 -76.67 12.62 -15.11
N LEU A 15 -77.37 11.66 -14.51
CA LEU A 15 -76.88 10.89 -13.36
C LEU A 15 -75.63 10.07 -13.70
N VAL A 16 -75.62 9.39 -14.85
CA VAL A 16 -74.47 8.60 -15.31
C VAL A 16 -73.24 9.49 -15.53
N LEU A 17 -73.42 10.65 -16.15
CA LEU A 17 -72.35 11.65 -16.32
C LEU A 17 -71.80 12.12 -14.97
N VAL A 18 -72.68 12.44 -14.00
CA VAL A 18 -72.26 12.87 -12.66
C VAL A 18 -71.49 11.77 -11.93
N ILE A 19 -71.94 10.52 -12.00
CA ILE A 19 -71.24 9.36 -11.41
C ILE A 19 -69.86 9.16 -12.06
N MET A 20 -69.75 9.30 -13.39
CA MET A 20 -68.49 9.17 -14.10
C MET A 20 -67.53 10.31 -13.76
N ILE A 21 -68.01 11.55 -13.65
CA ILE A 21 -67.21 12.71 -13.22
C ILE A 21 -66.74 12.50 -11.77
N LEU A 22 -67.61 12.07 -10.86
CA LEU A 22 -67.22 11.75 -9.48
C LEU A 22 -66.18 10.62 -9.41
N GLY A 23 -66.35 9.56 -10.20
CA GLY A 23 -65.40 8.45 -10.27
C GLY A 23 -64.03 8.88 -10.79
N THR A 24 -64.00 9.68 -11.87
CA THR A 24 -62.75 10.22 -12.43
C THR A 24 -62.08 11.20 -11.47
N VAL A 25 -62.83 12.09 -10.80
CA VAL A 25 -62.30 12.99 -9.77
C VAL A 25 -61.72 12.20 -8.59
N SER A 26 -62.41 11.15 -8.14
CA SER A 26 -61.92 10.28 -7.05
C SER A 26 -60.61 9.57 -7.44
N ALA A 27 -60.57 8.94 -8.61
CA ALA A 27 -59.36 8.28 -9.11
C ALA A 27 -58.18 9.26 -9.28
N THR A 28 -58.45 10.45 -9.83
CA THR A 28 -57.43 11.50 -9.98
C THR A 28 -56.94 11.99 -8.62
N SER A 29 -57.84 12.15 -7.64
CA SER A 29 -57.50 12.56 -6.28
C SER A 29 -56.63 11.53 -5.56
N GLU A 30 -56.91 10.24 -5.73
CA GLU A 30 -56.07 9.17 -5.17
C GLU A 30 -54.69 9.15 -5.82
N SER A 31 -54.63 9.34 -7.14
CA SER A 31 -53.36 9.44 -7.88
C SER A 31 -52.52 10.62 -7.37
N LEU A 32 -53.10 11.82 -7.28
CA LEU A 32 -52.42 13.01 -6.75
C LEU A 32 -51.95 12.83 -5.31
N ARG A 33 -52.79 12.23 -4.45
CA ARG A 33 -52.41 11.94 -3.07
C ARG A 33 -51.23 10.98 -3.00
N SER A 34 -51.21 9.96 -3.86
CA SER A 34 -50.10 9.01 -3.97
C SER A 34 -48.80 9.71 -4.42
N GLU A 35 -48.88 10.57 -5.43
CA GLU A 35 -47.75 11.36 -5.91
C GLU A 35 -47.21 12.33 -4.86
N ILE A 36 -48.09 13.07 -4.17
CA ILE A 36 -47.69 13.98 -3.08
C ILE A 36 -47.00 13.20 -1.96
N ASN A 37 -47.56 12.07 -1.54
CA ASN A 37 -46.94 11.22 -0.51
C ASN A 37 -45.57 10.70 -0.96
N SER A 38 -45.43 10.33 -2.24
CA SER A 38 -44.16 9.90 -2.81
C SER A 38 -43.12 11.03 -2.80
N LEU A 39 -43.50 12.25 -3.20
CA LEU A 39 -42.63 13.43 -3.19
C LEU A 39 -42.21 13.83 -1.77
N VAL A 40 -43.15 13.89 -0.83
CA VAL A 40 -42.85 14.19 0.58
C VAL A 40 -41.92 13.13 1.18
N SER A 41 -42.18 11.86 0.88
CA SER A 41 -41.32 10.75 1.32
C SER A 41 -39.91 10.85 0.70
N TRP A 42 -39.80 11.18 -0.58
CA TRP A 42 -38.53 11.40 -1.26
C TRP A 42 -37.75 12.58 -0.68
N TYR A 43 -38.42 13.69 -0.38
CA TYR A 43 -37.80 14.85 0.25
C TYR A 43 -37.27 14.51 1.64
N GLY A 44 -38.06 13.80 2.46
CA GLY A 44 -37.64 13.30 3.76
C GLY A 44 -36.39 12.42 3.68
N ARG A 45 -36.33 11.51 2.70
CA ARG A 45 -35.15 10.63 2.48
C ARG A 45 -33.90 11.41 2.06
N THR A 46 -34.05 12.31 1.09
CA THR A 46 -32.91 13.05 0.50
C THR A 46 -32.26 13.97 1.53
N ASN A 47 -33.07 14.57 2.41
CA ASN A 47 -32.59 15.44 3.48
C ASN A 47 -31.72 14.72 4.50
N ILE A 48 -31.85 13.40 4.69
CA ILE A 48 -31.00 12.68 5.67
C ILE A 48 -29.53 12.80 5.24
N ALA A 49 -29.20 12.45 3.99
CA ALA A 49 -27.82 12.48 3.52
C ALA A 49 -27.25 13.90 3.48
N ASP A 50 -28.06 14.88 3.06
CA ASP A 50 -27.65 16.29 3.07
C ASP A 50 -27.42 16.82 4.49
N ASN A 51 -28.29 16.50 5.44
CA ASN A 51 -28.15 16.92 6.83
C ASN A 51 -26.94 16.27 7.50
N MET A 52 -26.70 14.97 7.27
CA MET A 52 -25.50 14.31 7.79
C MET A 52 -24.23 15.01 7.31
N LEU A 53 -24.17 15.28 6.01
CA LEU A 53 -22.99 15.89 5.39
C LEU A 53 -22.83 17.34 5.84
N ASP A 54 -23.92 18.10 5.94
CA ASP A 54 -23.91 19.48 6.43
C ASP A 54 -23.48 19.56 7.90
N VAL A 55 -23.94 18.66 8.77
CA VAL A 55 -23.47 18.61 10.17
C VAL A 55 -21.96 18.34 10.21
N LEU A 56 -21.48 17.35 9.46
CA LEU A 56 -20.05 17.00 9.45
C LEU A 56 -19.18 18.10 8.85
N THR A 57 -19.62 18.79 7.80
CA THR A 57 -18.75 19.72 7.03
C THR A 57 -18.97 21.21 7.32
N LYS A 58 -20.14 21.60 7.85
CA LYS A 58 -20.48 23.02 8.09
C LYS A 58 -20.45 23.42 9.56
N THR A 59 -20.30 22.45 10.47
CA THR A 59 -20.20 22.71 11.92
C THR A 59 -18.80 22.39 12.44
N PRO A 60 -18.28 23.17 13.41
CA PRO A 60 -16.97 22.91 14.01
C PRO A 60 -16.98 21.76 15.04
N GLY A 61 -18.18 21.29 15.44
CA GLY A 61 -18.37 20.40 16.59
C GLY A 61 -18.66 21.18 17.86
N GLU A 62 -18.86 20.46 18.97
CA GLU A 62 -18.96 21.06 20.31
C GLU A 62 -18.20 20.20 21.33
N PRO A 63 -17.23 20.78 22.07
CA PRO A 63 -16.67 22.13 21.88
C PRO A 63 -15.94 22.26 20.52
N GLU A 64 -15.61 23.47 20.12
CA GLU A 64 -15.02 23.73 18.79
C GLU A 64 -13.62 23.11 18.62
N ASP A 65 -12.92 22.84 19.72
CA ASP A 65 -11.58 22.24 19.84
C ASP A 65 -11.62 20.77 20.27
N TRP A 66 -12.73 20.07 20.03
CA TRP A 66 -12.94 18.68 20.45
C TRP A 66 -11.84 17.71 19.99
N ASP A 67 -11.11 18.02 18.92
CA ASP A 67 -10.00 17.19 18.43
C ASP A 67 -8.75 17.25 19.33
N GLU A 68 -8.60 18.33 20.11
CA GLU A 68 -7.60 18.46 21.16
C GLU A 68 -8.10 17.83 22.47
N ASN A 69 -9.38 18.02 22.81
CA ASN A 69 -9.99 17.50 24.05
C ASN A 69 -11.21 16.59 23.79
N ILE A 70 -10.94 15.33 23.44
CA ILE A 70 -11.99 14.33 23.14
C ILE A 70 -12.94 14.11 24.34
N GLN A 71 -12.47 14.28 25.58
CA GLN A 71 -13.26 13.96 26.77
C GLN A 71 -14.47 14.88 26.95
N GLU A 72 -14.38 16.11 26.44
CA GLU A 72 -15.45 17.11 26.51
C GLU A 72 -16.33 17.10 25.25
N MET A 73 -16.01 16.27 24.26
CA MET A 73 -16.73 16.21 22.99
C MET A 73 -18.18 15.76 23.19
N LYS A 74 -19.12 16.64 22.80
CA LYS A 74 -20.55 16.33 22.73
C LYS A 74 -20.92 15.79 21.35
N TYR A 75 -20.47 16.47 20.29
CA TYR A 75 -20.63 15.99 18.92
C TYR A 75 -19.48 16.45 18.02
N PRO A 76 -19.05 15.61 17.08
CA PRO A 76 -17.98 15.95 16.16
C PRO A 76 -18.52 16.78 14.98
N GLY A 77 -17.71 17.76 14.57
CA GLY A 77 -17.86 18.50 13.32
C GLY A 77 -16.47 18.76 12.75
N TRP A 78 -16.32 18.74 11.43
CA TRP A 78 -15.01 18.83 10.79
C TRP A 78 -14.63 20.25 10.41
N ARG A 79 -15.52 21.23 10.51
CA ARG A 79 -15.20 22.61 10.16
C ARG A 79 -14.16 23.18 11.13
N GLU A 80 -13.26 24.01 10.62
CA GLU A 80 -12.35 24.78 11.47
C GLU A 80 -13.12 25.84 12.24
N ASP A 81 -12.65 26.18 13.43
CA ASP A 81 -13.21 27.30 14.18
C ASP A 81 -13.06 28.61 13.39
N ASN A 82 -14.10 29.44 13.40
CA ASN A 82 -14.15 30.77 12.79
C ASN A 82 -13.76 30.85 11.31
N SER A 83 -13.73 29.73 10.60
CA SER A 83 -13.40 29.68 9.17
C SER A 83 -14.43 28.90 8.36
N HIS A 84 -14.35 28.92 7.03
CA HIS A 84 -15.24 28.14 6.15
C HIS A 84 -14.65 26.81 5.70
N GLU A 85 -13.39 26.53 6.07
CA GLU A 85 -12.71 25.31 5.67
C GLU A 85 -12.94 24.16 6.65
N VAL A 86 -12.74 22.97 6.14
CA VAL A 86 -12.76 21.72 6.89
C VAL A 86 -11.35 21.41 7.37
N SER A 87 -11.21 21.10 8.66
CA SER A 87 -9.94 20.71 9.26
C SER A 87 -9.57 19.26 8.95
N CYS A 88 -8.44 19.05 8.27
CA CYS A 88 -7.93 17.70 8.02
C CYS A 88 -7.57 16.98 9.34
N THR A 89 -7.12 17.73 10.35
CA THR A 89 -6.82 17.21 11.69
C THR A 89 -8.08 16.65 12.35
N LYS A 90 -9.18 17.40 12.33
CA LYS A 90 -10.49 16.94 12.83
C LYS A 90 -10.98 15.69 12.10
N ILE A 91 -10.89 15.65 10.76
CA ILE A 91 -11.28 14.44 10.00
C ILE A 91 -10.43 13.24 10.47
N ARG A 92 -9.11 13.37 10.52
CA ARG A 92 -8.22 12.28 10.92
C ARG A 92 -8.55 11.81 12.34
N ARG A 93 -8.73 12.73 13.27
CA ARG A 93 -9.06 12.42 14.66
C ARG A 93 -10.41 11.70 14.77
N PHE A 94 -11.40 12.14 13.99
CA PHE A 94 -12.68 11.47 13.89
C PHE A 94 -12.54 10.02 13.38
N ILE A 95 -11.76 9.79 12.33
CA ILE A 95 -11.50 8.43 11.81
C ILE A 95 -10.79 7.56 12.86
N GLU A 96 -9.80 8.10 13.59
CA GLU A 96 -9.12 7.38 14.68
C GLU A 96 -10.09 6.96 15.80
N LEU A 97 -11.10 7.79 16.11
CA LEU A 97 -12.12 7.48 17.11
C LEU A 97 -13.05 6.35 16.63
N LEU A 98 -13.40 6.35 15.34
CA LEU A 98 -14.12 5.24 14.72
C LEU A 98 -13.27 3.95 14.73
N GLU A 99 -11.97 4.03 14.44
CA GLU A 99 -11.05 2.90 14.49
C GLU A 99 -10.97 2.26 15.88
N LYS A 100 -10.98 3.10 16.92
CA LYS A 100 -10.98 2.66 18.33
C LYS A 100 -12.34 2.16 18.82
N GLY A 101 -13.37 2.23 17.99
CA GLY A 101 -14.71 1.77 18.37
C GLY A 101 -15.41 2.65 19.40
N ASN A 102 -15.16 3.97 19.39
CA ASN A 102 -15.80 4.86 20.35
C ASN A 102 -17.32 4.93 20.09
N GLN A 103 -18.09 4.59 21.12
CA GLN A 103 -19.53 4.38 21.02
C GLN A 103 -20.30 5.70 20.86
N ASN A 104 -19.75 6.83 21.31
CA ASN A 104 -20.40 8.13 21.22
C ASN A 104 -20.54 8.58 19.76
N GLU A 105 -19.50 8.39 18.96
CA GLU A 105 -19.39 8.74 17.54
C GLU A 105 -20.24 7.79 16.71
N TYR A 106 -20.26 6.50 17.07
CA TYR A 106 -21.17 5.52 16.49
C TYR A 106 -22.63 5.89 16.73
N ASN A 107 -22.99 6.26 17.95
CA ASN A 107 -24.33 6.69 18.30
C ASN A 107 -24.70 8.01 17.60
N PHE A 108 -23.77 8.96 17.53
CA PHE A 108 -23.94 10.22 16.83
C PHE A 108 -24.24 10.00 15.34
N LEU A 109 -23.40 9.25 14.63
CA LEU A 109 -23.60 8.94 13.22
C LEU A 109 -24.88 8.12 12.97
N LYS A 110 -25.21 7.19 13.87
CA LYS A 110 -26.48 6.44 13.83
C LYS A 110 -27.69 7.36 14.00
N ASN A 111 -27.62 8.33 14.90
CA ASN A 111 -28.71 9.29 15.11
C ASN A 111 -28.87 10.21 13.90
N LEU A 112 -27.76 10.70 13.35
CA LEU A 112 -27.72 11.48 12.12
C LEU A 112 -28.30 10.73 10.92
N SER A 113 -28.03 9.42 10.80
CA SER A 113 -28.61 8.59 9.74
C SER A 113 -30.06 8.16 10.01
N GLN A 114 -30.65 8.54 11.15
CA GLN A 114 -31.94 8.05 11.62
C GLN A 114 -32.01 6.51 11.67
N ASN A 115 -30.91 5.89 12.10
CA ASN A 115 -30.71 4.44 12.18
C ASN A 115 -30.74 3.72 10.82
N ASN A 116 -30.71 4.44 9.70
CA ASN A 116 -30.52 3.86 8.37
C ASN A 116 -29.07 3.39 8.17
N ASN A 117 -28.88 2.50 7.20
CA ASN A 117 -27.56 2.12 6.73
C ASN A 117 -26.92 3.27 5.97
N PHE A 118 -25.61 3.44 6.08
CA PHE A 118 -24.90 4.43 5.29
C PHE A 118 -23.48 3.99 4.93
N TYR A 119 -22.95 4.65 3.92
CA TYR A 119 -21.57 4.52 3.45
C TYR A 119 -21.03 5.92 3.19
N VAL A 120 -19.83 6.21 3.68
CA VAL A 120 -19.16 7.51 3.51
C VAL A 120 -17.82 7.29 2.83
N ASN A 121 -17.55 8.09 1.80
CA ASN A 121 -16.24 8.24 1.19
C ASN A 121 -15.72 9.66 1.42
N ILE A 122 -14.48 9.76 1.87
CA ILE A 122 -13.75 11.03 1.99
C ILE A 122 -12.57 10.98 1.04
N TYR A 123 -12.48 11.96 0.16
CA TYR A 123 -11.44 12.10 -0.85
C TYR A 123 -10.60 13.33 -0.55
N ILE A 124 -9.36 13.09 -0.12
CA ILE A 124 -8.32 14.10 0.05
C ILE A 124 -7.23 13.83 -0.98
N PRO A 125 -6.92 14.78 -1.86
CA PRO A 125 -5.89 14.58 -2.87
C PRO A 125 -4.51 14.49 -2.20
N GLU A 126 -3.84 13.36 -2.36
CA GLU A 126 -2.45 13.14 -1.94
C GLU A 126 -1.57 12.78 -3.14
N PRO A 127 -0.31 13.25 -3.18
CA PRO A 127 0.58 12.91 -4.28
C PRO A 127 0.93 11.43 -4.30
N VAL A 128 1.00 10.87 -5.50
CA VAL A 128 1.60 9.55 -5.71
C VAL A 128 3.10 9.74 -5.85
N ILE A 129 3.86 9.15 -4.92
CA ILE A 129 5.32 9.24 -4.88
C ILE A 129 5.90 7.91 -5.32
N ILE A 130 6.66 7.94 -6.42
CA ILE A 130 7.40 6.79 -6.94
C ILE A 130 8.88 7.14 -6.86
N VAL A 131 9.65 6.33 -6.14
CA VAL A 131 11.10 6.52 -6.00
C VAL A 131 11.80 5.28 -6.53
N ASN A 132 12.75 5.48 -7.45
CA ASN A 132 13.64 4.44 -7.92
C ASN A 132 15.03 4.65 -7.32
N PHE A 133 15.71 3.54 -7.05
CA PHE A 133 17.01 3.53 -6.38
C PHE A 133 18.06 2.87 -7.27
N SER A 134 19.30 3.25 -7.05
CA SER A 134 20.47 2.49 -7.45
C SER A 134 21.11 1.93 -6.17
N GLY A 135 21.18 0.59 -6.08
CA GLY A 135 21.95 -0.09 -5.04
C GLY A 135 23.42 -0.23 -5.45
N SER A 136 24.31 -0.44 -4.48
CA SER A 136 25.64 -1.02 -4.74
C SER A 136 25.48 -2.49 -5.09
N GLY A 137 25.05 -2.77 -6.31
CA GLY A 137 25.10 -4.08 -6.91
C GLY A 137 25.75 -3.95 -8.28
N PHE A 138 26.64 -4.86 -8.62
CA PHE A 138 27.05 -5.00 -10.01
C PHE A 138 25.84 -5.58 -10.76
N CYS A 139 25.34 -4.87 -11.77
CA CYS A 139 24.24 -5.36 -12.60
C CYS A 139 24.73 -6.40 -13.61
N ASN A 140 26.04 -6.50 -13.79
CA ASN A 140 26.66 -7.48 -14.65
C ASN A 140 27.91 -8.09 -14.01
N ILE A 141 28.16 -9.36 -14.33
CA ILE A 141 29.44 -10.02 -14.07
C ILE A 141 29.95 -10.68 -15.34
N THR A 142 31.23 -10.48 -15.64
CA THR A 142 31.92 -11.07 -16.80
C THR A 142 33.09 -11.96 -16.38
N LYS A 143 33.29 -12.11 -15.06
CA LYS A 143 34.33 -12.92 -14.42
C LYS A 143 33.82 -13.41 -13.07
N ASP A 144 34.48 -14.41 -12.52
CA ASP A 144 34.23 -14.85 -11.15
C ASP A 144 34.29 -13.67 -10.18
N THR A 145 33.26 -13.58 -9.36
CA THR A 145 33.04 -12.44 -8.45
C THR A 145 32.79 -12.99 -7.05
N PHE A 146 33.43 -12.36 -6.06
CA PHE A 146 33.35 -12.75 -4.66
C PHE A 146 32.85 -11.59 -3.81
N ILE A 147 31.89 -11.88 -2.94
CA ILE A 147 31.27 -10.93 -2.03
C ILE A 147 31.41 -11.48 -0.61
N ASP A 148 32.13 -10.76 0.24
CA ASP A 148 32.50 -11.20 1.59
C ASP A 148 31.40 -11.04 2.65
N GLU A 149 30.26 -10.45 2.28
CA GLU A 149 29.18 -10.11 3.20
C GLU A 149 27.80 -10.39 2.61
N SER A 150 26.75 -10.25 3.44
CA SER A 150 25.37 -10.34 2.96
C SER A 150 25.09 -9.20 2.00
N THR A 151 24.49 -9.49 0.85
CA THR A 151 24.33 -8.52 -0.23
C THR A 151 22.94 -8.58 -0.84
N SER A 152 22.52 -7.46 -1.43
CA SER A 152 21.27 -7.38 -2.20
C SER A 152 21.58 -6.92 -3.62
N LEU A 153 21.22 -7.73 -4.61
CA LEU A 153 21.27 -7.40 -6.02
C LEU A 153 19.93 -6.77 -6.41
N THR A 154 19.97 -5.50 -6.80
CA THR A 154 18.77 -4.67 -7.04
C THR A 154 18.40 -4.48 -8.52
N CYS A 155 19.02 -5.22 -9.41
CA CYS A 155 18.93 -5.03 -10.85
C CYS A 155 17.94 -6.01 -11.48
N ASP A 156 17.09 -5.50 -12.37
CA ASP A 156 16.16 -6.28 -13.21
C ASP A 156 16.48 -6.07 -14.69
N PRO A 157 17.08 -7.05 -15.40
CA PRO A 157 17.65 -8.29 -14.87
C PRO A 157 19.09 -8.12 -14.36
N PHE A 158 19.51 -8.95 -13.41
CA PHE A 158 20.94 -9.19 -13.14
C PHE A 158 21.55 -10.00 -14.29
N GLN A 159 22.68 -9.56 -14.85
CA GLN A 159 23.26 -10.15 -16.06
C GLN A 159 24.58 -10.89 -15.76
N ALA A 160 24.64 -12.19 -16.07
CA ALA A 160 25.89 -12.96 -16.02
C ALA A 160 26.35 -13.28 -17.45
N TYR A 161 27.56 -12.86 -17.83
CA TYR A 161 28.14 -13.08 -19.15
C TYR A 161 29.34 -14.03 -19.10
N GLY A 162 29.31 -15.09 -19.90
CA GLY A 162 30.34 -16.12 -19.97
C GLY A 162 30.18 -17.21 -18.91
N ASP A 163 31.25 -17.99 -18.71
CA ASP A 163 31.33 -19.00 -17.67
C ASP A 163 31.80 -18.36 -16.37
N VAL A 164 30.85 -17.91 -15.55
CA VAL A 164 31.13 -17.09 -14.37
C VAL A 164 30.48 -17.66 -13.11
N THR A 165 31.19 -17.57 -12.00
CA THR A 165 30.72 -17.95 -10.67
C THR A 165 30.58 -16.73 -9.77
N LEU A 166 29.41 -16.53 -9.20
CA LEU A 166 29.18 -15.57 -8.12
C LEU A 166 29.23 -16.29 -6.77
N TYR A 167 30.20 -15.91 -5.94
CA TYR A 167 30.37 -16.40 -4.58
C TYR A 167 29.92 -15.32 -3.59
N VAL A 168 29.02 -15.68 -2.66
CA VAL A 168 28.52 -14.77 -1.62
C VAL A 168 28.72 -15.39 -0.24
N LYS A 169 29.50 -14.76 0.62
CA LYS A 169 29.76 -15.16 2.01
C LYS A 169 28.78 -14.47 2.97
N GLY A 170 27.50 -14.70 2.72
CA GLY A 170 26.40 -13.99 3.40
C GLY A 170 25.04 -14.36 2.83
N ASN A 171 23.96 -13.83 3.41
CA ASN A 171 22.64 -13.92 2.79
C ASN A 171 22.65 -13.14 1.47
N LEU A 172 22.01 -13.69 0.44
CA LEU A 172 21.85 -13.04 -0.85
C LEU A 172 20.39 -12.68 -1.08
N CYS A 173 20.14 -11.42 -1.42
CA CYS A 173 18.84 -10.91 -1.81
C CYS A 173 18.79 -10.58 -3.30
N LEU A 174 17.77 -11.06 -4.01
CA LEU A 174 17.53 -10.77 -5.43
C LEU A 174 16.24 -9.96 -5.59
N LEU A 175 16.37 -8.70 -6.03
CA LEU A 175 15.28 -7.72 -6.11
C LEU A 175 15.37 -6.92 -7.43
N PRO A 176 14.33 -6.85 -8.28
CA PRO A 176 13.39 -7.91 -8.62
C PRO A 176 14.13 -9.17 -9.10
N GLY A 177 13.51 -10.34 -8.95
CA GLY A 177 14.18 -11.66 -9.07
C GLY A 177 14.61 -12.11 -10.47
N SER A 178 14.80 -11.24 -11.46
CA SER A 178 15.23 -11.68 -12.80
C SER A 178 16.74 -11.83 -12.91
N LEU A 179 17.18 -13.01 -13.40
CA LEU A 179 18.56 -13.40 -13.66
C LEU A 179 18.72 -13.71 -15.16
N TYR A 180 19.35 -12.80 -15.89
CA TYR A 180 19.73 -13.02 -17.29
C TYR A 180 21.10 -13.68 -17.36
N VAL A 181 21.22 -14.82 -18.04
CA VAL A 181 22.49 -15.57 -18.14
C VAL A 181 22.87 -15.76 -19.59
N GLN A 182 23.88 -15.02 -20.04
CA GLN A 182 24.45 -15.23 -21.37
C GLN A 182 25.74 -16.04 -21.27
N SER A 183 25.70 -17.33 -21.59
CA SER A 183 26.91 -18.17 -21.65
C SER A 183 27.24 -18.57 -23.08
N SER A 184 28.51 -18.43 -23.47
CA SER A 184 29.03 -18.93 -24.75
C SER A 184 29.46 -20.41 -24.71
N SER A 185 29.39 -21.06 -23.54
CA SER A 185 29.86 -22.43 -23.33
C SER A 185 28.90 -23.27 -22.46
N THR A 186 29.12 -24.58 -22.41
CA THR A 186 28.36 -25.51 -21.58
C THR A 186 28.60 -25.32 -20.08
N ALA A 187 29.67 -24.65 -19.66
CA ALA A 187 30.03 -24.51 -18.24
C ALA A 187 29.15 -23.51 -17.47
N GLY A 188 28.58 -22.51 -18.14
CA GLY A 188 27.41 -21.75 -17.71
C GLY A 188 27.61 -20.85 -16.48
N PHE A 189 26.50 -20.42 -15.86
CA PHE A 189 26.51 -19.56 -14.67
C PHE A 189 26.35 -20.39 -13.38
N LYS A 190 27.17 -20.07 -12.38
CA LYS A 190 27.10 -20.69 -11.06
C LYS A 190 26.89 -19.63 -9.98
N LEU A 191 25.84 -19.77 -9.20
CA LEU A 191 25.59 -18.96 -8.01
C LEU A 191 25.83 -19.81 -6.77
N LYS A 192 26.80 -19.43 -5.93
CA LYS A 192 27.15 -20.15 -4.70
C LYS A 192 27.05 -19.23 -3.49
N VAL A 193 26.09 -19.52 -2.61
CA VAL A 193 25.81 -18.71 -1.40
C VAL A 193 26.21 -19.49 -0.14
N GLY A 194 27.05 -18.87 0.68
CA GLY A 194 27.72 -19.44 1.85
C GLY A 194 28.95 -20.29 1.57
N TYR A 195 29.51 -20.16 0.36
CA TYR A 195 30.71 -20.87 -0.06
C TYR A 195 31.93 -19.95 -0.02
N ASP A 196 33.00 -20.40 0.63
CA ASP A 196 34.31 -19.76 0.53
C ASP A 196 35.07 -20.37 -0.67
N PRO A 197 35.44 -19.57 -1.69
CA PRO A 197 36.12 -20.08 -2.88
C PRO A 197 37.52 -20.61 -2.58
N ASN A 198 38.16 -20.19 -1.49
CA ASN A 198 39.53 -20.57 -1.17
C ASN A 198 39.60 -21.93 -0.46
N THR A 199 38.64 -22.22 0.41
CA THR A 199 38.61 -23.47 1.18
C THR A 199 37.69 -24.50 0.55
N GLY A 200 36.73 -24.07 -0.27
CA GLY A 200 35.63 -24.93 -0.73
C GLY A 200 34.70 -25.37 0.40
N GLU A 201 34.93 -24.87 1.63
CA GLU A 201 34.16 -25.22 2.80
C GLU A 201 32.87 -24.40 2.86
N LEU A 202 31.85 -25.06 3.38
CA LEU A 202 30.54 -24.49 3.62
C LEU A 202 30.61 -23.83 4.99
N SER A 203 30.63 -22.51 4.99
CA SER A 203 30.42 -21.76 6.23
C SER A 203 28.93 -21.78 6.61
N THR A 204 28.62 -21.19 7.76
CA THR A 204 27.27 -21.03 8.36
C THR A 204 26.12 -20.95 7.35
N PRO A 205 24.91 -21.44 7.69
CA PRO A 205 23.79 -21.46 6.76
C PRO A 205 23.39 -20.03 6.35
N TYR A 206 23.58 -19.72 5.07
CA TYR A 206 23.16 -18.45 4.47
C TYR A 206 22.00 -18.66 3.51
N ASN A 207 21.09 -17.69 3.46
CA ASN A 207 19.84 -17.80 2.72
C ASN A 207 19.92 -17.05 1.39
N ILE A 208 19.23 -17.58 0.38
CA ILE A 208 18.87 -16.82 -0.83
C ILE A 208 17.43 -16.35 -0.65
N ILE A 209 17.19 -15.06 -0.84
CA ILE A 209 15.88 -14.43 -0.66
C ILE A 209 15.51 -13.74 -1.97
N ILE A 210 14.35 -14.08 -2.52
CA ILE A 210 13.84 -13.55 -3.77
C ILE A 210 12.51 -12.88 -3.46
N SER A 211 12.38 -11.59 -3.80
CA SER A 211 11.15 -10.85 -3.46
C SER A 211 9.96 -11.14 -4.38
N ASP A 212 10.22 -11.64 -5.58
CA ASP A 212 9.24 -11.90 -6.62
C ASP A 212 9.54 -13.29 -7.23
N SER A 213 9.33 -13.48 -8.54
CA SER A 213 9.73 -14.67 -9.30
C SER A 213 11.21 -14.66 -9.68
N LEU A 214 11.82 -15.85 -9.75
CA LEU A 214 13.15 -16.08 -10.32
C LEU A 214 13.02 -16.37 -11.81
N LYS A 215 13.27 -15.38 -12.65
CA LYS A 215 13.26 -15.55 -14.11
C LYS A 215 14.66 -15.82 -14.61
N ILE A 216 14.89 -16.95 -15.27
CA ILE A 216 16.20 -17.27 -15.86
C ILE A 216 16.07 -17.34 -17.37
N THR A 217 16.72 -16.40 -18.05
CA THR A 217 16.68 -16.28 -19.51
C THR A 217 18.08 -16.48 -20.07
N PRO A 218 18.44 -17.67 -20.57
CA PRO A 218 19.67 -17.86 -21.29
C PRO A 218 19.53 -17.67 -22.79
N ASN A 219 20.61 -17.22 -23.41
CA ASN A 219 20.66 -16.93 -24.84
C ASN A 219 21.27 -18.06 -25.69
N SER A 220 22.03 -18.98 -25.09
CA SER A 220 22.64 -20.14 -25.74
C SER A 220 22.79 -21.31 -24.77
N ARG A 221 23.06 -22.52 -25.30
CA ARG A 221 23.34 -23.75 -24.52
C ARG A 221 24.21 -23.43 -23.30
N GLY A 222 23.80 -23.91 -22.12
CA GLY A 222 24.51 -23.61 -20.89
C GLY A 222 24.00 -24.42 -19.70
N THR A 223 24.63 -24.21 -18.56
CA THR A 223 24.15 -24.71 -17.28
C THR A 223 23.92 -23.55 -16.31
N VAL A 224 22.84 -23.59 -15.54
CA VAL A 224 22.64 -22.67 -14.43
C VAL A 224 22.57 -23.49 -13.16
N HIS A 225 23.52 -23.26 -12.27
CA HIS A 225 23.62 -23.98 -11.00
C HIS A 225 23.54 -22.99 -9.84
N ILE A 226 22.46 -23.04 -9.07
CA ILE A 226 22.27 -22.24 -7.88
C ILE A 226 22.45 -23.15 -6.67
N ALA A 227 23.43 -22.87 -5.83
CA ALA A 227 23.70 -23.62 -4.61
C ALA A 227 23.69 -22.68 -3.40
N THR A 228 23.03 -23.09 -2.33
CA THR A 228 23.06 -22.38 -1.06
C THR A 228 23.21 -23.33 0.13
N THR A 229 23.93 -22.87 1.15
CA THR A 229 24.13 -23.57 2.43
C THR A 229 22.90 -23.53 3.34
N GLY A 230 22.04 -22.52 3.18
CA GLY A 230 20.83 -22.33 3.96
C GLY A 230 19.56 -22.47 3.12
N ASN A 231 18.57 -21.61 3.38
CA ASN A 231 17.24 -21.71 2.78
C ASN A 231 17.13 -20.90 1.48
N LEU A 232 16.20 -21.30 0.61
CA LEU A 232 15.71 -20.45 -0.48
C LEU A 232 14.31 -19.94 -0.12
N ILE A 233 14.14 -18.62 -0.03
CA ILE A 233 12.90 -17.97 0.39
C ILE A 233 12.37 -17.13 -0.77
N ILE A 234 11.21 -17.49 -1.30
CA ILE A 234 10.53 -16.77 -2.40
C ILE A 234 9.28 -16.09 -1.84
N LYS A 235 9.25 -14.75 -1.84
CA LYS A 235 8.19 -13.91 -1.25
C LYS A 235 7.08 -13.52 -2.23
N ASN A 236 7.09 -14.04 -3.45
CA ASN A 236 6.20 -13.63 -4.54
C ASN A 236 4.71 -13.68 -4.13
N SER A 237 3.95 -12.64 -4.50
CA SER A 237 2.50 -12.54 -4.29
C SER A 237 1.70 -12.54 -5.60
N ASN A 238 2.34 -12.61 -6.77
CA ASN A 238 1.70 -12.57 -8.08
C ASN A 238 1.82 -13.92 -8.80
N LEU A 239 0.68 -14.48 -9.18
CA LEU A 239 0.50 -15.87 -9.60
C LEU A 239 0.37 -16.07 -11.11
N GLU A 240 0.54 -15.00 -11.90
CA GLU A 240 0.43 -15.07 -13.36
C GLU A 240 1.59 -15.85 -14.01
N TYR A 241 2.70 -16.06 -13.31
CA TYR A 241 3.91 -16.69 -13.84
C TYR A 241 4.46 -17.76 -12.87
N PRO A 242 5.17 -18.77 -13.39
CA PRO A 242 5.87 -19.72 -12.52
C PRO A 242 6.87 -19.00 -11.62
N LEU A 243 6.99 -19.46 -10.37
CA LEU A 243 7.91 -18.84 -9.39
C LEU A 243 9.37 -18.94 -9.83
N ILE A 244 9.71 -19.98 -10.59
CA ILE A 244 11.00 -20.20 -11.23
C ILE A 244 10.72 -20.50 -12.70
N GLU A 245 10.93 -19.49 -13.55
CA GLU A 245 10.59 -19.51 -14.97
C GLU A 245 11.85 -19.73 -15.84
N ASN A 246 11.77 -20.72 -16.74
CA ASN A 246 12.76 -20.93 -17.78
C ASN A 246 12.22 -20.41 -19.12
N GLN A 247 12.85 -19.37 -19.68
CA GLN A 247 12.47 -18.83 -20.99
C GLN A 247 13.40 -19.25 -22.13
N ALA A 248 14.20 -20.30 -21.95
CA ALA A 248 15.20 -20.73 -22.94
C ALA A 248 14.59 -21.50 -24.14
N PRO A 249 14.93 -21.16 -25.38
CA PRO A 249 14.55 -21.93 -26.57
C PRO A 249 15.46 -23.15 -26.88
N GLY A 250 16.07 -23.85 -25.90
CA GLY A 250 16.99 -24.97 -26.19
C GLY A 250 17.48 -25.84 -25.01
N ASP A 251 18.47 -26.73 -25.28
CA ASP A 251 19.10 -27.70 -24.35
C ASP A 251 19.91 -27.04 -23.21
N VAL A 252 19.24 -26.37 -22.27
CA VAL A 252 19.87 -25.80 -21.07
C VAL A 252 19.57 -26.69 -19.87
N THR A 253 20.60 -27.07 -19.11
CA THR A 253 20.41 -27.85 -17.87
C THR A 253 20.40 -26.91 -16.67
N TYR A 254 19.32 -26.96 -15.90
CA TYR A 254 19.18 -26.16 -14.69
C TYR A 254 19.17 -27.03 -13.45
N SER A 255 19.91 -26.60 -12.42
CA SER A 255 19.89 -27.24 -11.12
C SER A 255 19.92 -26.22 -10.00
N ILE A 256 19.07 -26.42 -9.01
CA ILE A 256 19.04 -25.64 -7.78
C ILE A 256 19.25 -26.63 -6.64
N GLN A 257 20.39 -26.53 -5.95
CA GLN A 257 20.74 -27.42 -4.85
C GLN A 257 20.70 -26.65 -3.54
N LEU A 258 19.71 -26.97 -2.70
CA LEU A 258 19.48 -26.32 -1.43
C LEU A 258 19.90 -27.27 -0.30
N ARG A 259 20.88 -26.86 0.52
CA ARG A 259 21.18 -27.60 1.76
C ARG A 259 20.16 -27.34 2.88
N GLY A 260 19.34 -26.30 2.74
CA GLY A 260 18.23 -25.98 3.63
C GLY A 260 16.87 -26.28 3.03
N ILE A 261 15.90 -25.45 3.39
CA ILE A 261 14.47 -25.59 3.08
C ILE A 261 14.11 -24.62 1.94
N LEU A 262 13.20 -25.05 1.06
CA LEU A 262 12.56 -24.16 0.09
C LEU A 262 11.28 -23.61 0.72
N TYR A 263 11.20 -22.28 0.87
CA TYR A 263 10.00 -21.56 1.29
C TYR A 263 9.43 -20.78 0.12
N VAL A 264 8.12 -20.89 -0.10
CA VAL A 264 7.40 -20.15 -1.14
C VAL A 264 6.13 -19.54 -0.57
N ASN A 265 5.88 -18.26 -0.83
CA ASN A 265 4.60 -17.63 -0.56
C ASN A 265 3.69 -17.77 -1.78
N VAL A 266 2.46 -18.23 -1.58
CA VAL A 266 1.43 -18.39 -2.62
C VAL A 266 0.12 -17.86 -2.03
N ASP A 267 -0.44 -16.81 -2.62
CA ASP A 267 -1.66 -16.14 -2.14
C ASP A 267 -1.63 -15.75 -0.65
N GLY A 268 -0.47 -15.27 -0.18
CA GLY A 268 -0.29 -14.87 1.22
C GLY A 268 -0.11 -16.06 2.18
N THR A 269 -0.18 -17.30 1.69
CA THR A 269 0.08 -18.52 2.47
C THR A 269 1.49 -19.01 2.23
N TRP A 270 2.22 -19.33 3.30
CA TRP A 270 3.58 -19.86 3.20
C TRP A 270 3.58 -21.38 3.09
N TYR A 271 4.36 -21.90 2.15
CA TYR A 271 4.62 -23.31 1.95
C TYR A 271 6.11 -23.61 2.12
N ALA A 272 6.43 -24.80 2.61
CA ALA A 272 7.79 -25.27 2.79
C ALA A 272 7.96 -26.70 2.25
N ALA A 273 9.03 -26.92 1.48
CA ALA A 273 9.44 -28.25 1.03
C ALA A 273 10.66 -28.72 1.82
N VAL A 274 10.54 -29.89 2.44
CA VAL A 274 11.58 -30.50 3.27
C VAL A 274 11.90 -31.93 2.84
N SER A 275 13.13 -32.35 3.12
CA SER A 275 13.60 -33.73 2.98
C SER A 275 13.20 -34.55 4.21
N SER A 276 12.75 -35.80 3.98
CA SER A 276 12.42 -36.76 5.05
C SER A 276 13.65 -37.30 5.78
N SER A 277 14.80 -37.35 5.11
CA SER A 277 16.03 -37.97 5.63
C SER A 277 17.16 -36.96 5.89
N GLY A 278 16.95 -35.69 5.53
CA GLY A 278 18.01 -34.69 5.51
C GLY A 278 19.01 -34.88 4.36
N ALA A 279 18.81 -35.88 3.49
CA ALA A 279 19.56 -36.05 2.25
C ALA A 279 18.92 -35.23 1.12
N ASP A 280 19.71 -34.90 0.11
CA ASP A 280 19.25 -34.20 -1.10
C ASP A 280 18.06 -34.95 -1.72
N THR A 281 16.88 -34.35 -1.61
CA THR A 281 15.62 -34.88 -2.13
C THR A 281 15.08 -33.91 -3.16
N TYR A 282 14.66 -34.41 -4.33
CA TYR A 282 14.03 -33.55 -5.32
C TYR A 282 12.75 -32.95 -4.75
N VAL A 283 12.47 -31.69 -5.07
CA VAL A 283 11.28 -30.98 -4.56
C VAL A 283 9.97 -31.67 -4.96
N ALA A 284 9.96 -32.37 -6.10
CA ALA A 284 8.86 -33.23 -6.53
C ALA A 284 8.62 -34.47 -5.63
N GLN A 285 9.58 -34.81 -4.77
CA GLN A 285 9.54 -35.94 -3.83
C GLN A 285 9.62 -35.47 -2.37
N ALA A 286 9.68 -34.16 -2.15
CA ALA A 286 9.77 -33.57 -0.82
C ALA A 286 8.42 -33.65 -0.08
N HIS A 287 8.48 -33.61 1.25
CA HIS A 287 7.29 -33.39 2.05
C HIS A 287 6.96 -31.91 2.09
N TRP A 288 5.69 -31.58 1.89
CA TRP A 288 5.22 -30.21 1.81
C TRP A 288 4.41 -29.85 3.05
N TYR A 289 4.70 -28.67 3.59
CA TYR A 289 3.99 -28.10 4.73
C TYR A 289 3.46 -26.72 4.37
N LYS A 290 2.36 -26.32 4.99
CA LYS A 290 1.76 -24.98 4.88
C LYS A 290 1.65 -24.33 6.26
N PHE A 291 1.86 -23.02 6.30
CA PHE A 291 1.82 -22.26 7.54
C PHE A 291 0.43 -21.70 7.78
N ILE A 292 -0.25 -22.18 8.83
CA ILE A 292 -1.61 -21.79 9.22
C ILE A 292 -1.63 -21.58 10.73
N GLN A 293 -2.17 -20.44 11.19
CA GLN A 293 -2.36 -20.16 12.62
C GLN A 293 -1.10 -20.38 13.46
N ASP A 294 0.04 -19.81 13.00
CA ASP A 294 1.33 -19.90 13.66
C ASP A 294 1.95 -21.32 13.76
N GLN A 295 1.48 -22.26 12.94
CA GLN A 295 2.01 -23.63 12.88
C GLN A 295 2.16 -24.14 11.45
N TRP A 296 3.14 -25.03 11.25
CA TRP A 296 3.32 -25.78 10.01
C TRP A 296 2.46 -27.05 10.03
N ALA A 297 1.56 -27.18 9.05
CA ALA A 297 0.68 -28.33 8.87
C ALA A 297 0.98 -29.02 7.53
N ASP A 298 0.63 -30.30 7.39
CA ASP A 298 0.79 -31.03 6.12
C ASP A 298 0.04 -30.32 4.98
N ALA A 299 0.71 -30.20 3.84
CA ALA A 299 0.19 -29.55 2.63
C ALA A 299 0.18 -30.50 1.42
N SER A 300 0.31 -31.81 1.64
CA SER A 300 0.38 -32.80 0.56
C SER A 300 -0.86 -32.77 -0.35
N GLY A 301 -2.01 -32.30 0.16
CA GLY A 301 -3.24 -32.12 -0.63
C GLY A 301 -3.30 -30.83 -1.47
N ASP A 302 -2.46 -29.84 -1.16
CA ASP A 302 -2.39 -28.56 -1.88
C ASP A 302 -1.36 -28.61 -3.03
N VAL A 303 -0.48 -29.63 -3.00
CA VAL A 303 0.64 -29.79 -3.93
C VAL A 303 0.37 -30.92 -4.92
N ASN A 304 0.54 -30.64 -6.21
CA ASN A 304 0.43 -31.62 -7.28
C ASN A 304 1.73 -31.68 -8.09
N VAL A 305 2.22 -32.87 -8.37
CA VAL A 305 3.39 -33.11 -9.21
C VAL A 305 2.91 -33.69 -10.54
N ALA A 306 3.12 -32.96 -11.64
CA ALA A 306 2.64 -33.42 -12.95
C ALA A 306 3.41 -34.66 -13.40
N SER A 307 2.66 -35.74 -13.68
CA SER A 307 3.20 -37.06 -14.07
C SER A 307 4.17 -36.96 -15.26
N GLY A 308 5.34 -37.60 -15.14
CA GLY A 308 6.37 -37.59 -16.18
C GLY A 308 7.16 -36.29 -16.30
N THR A 309 6.86 -35.28 -15.47
CA THR A 309 7.57 -34.01 -15.41
C THR A 309 8.09 -33.74 -14.00
N TRP A 310 9.11 -32.90 -13.85
CA TRP A 310 9.60 -32.44 -12.54
C TRP A 310 8.85 -31.18 -12.06
N ILE A 311 7.68 -30.88 -12.64
CA ILE A 311 6.93 -29.66 -12.38
C ILE A 311 6.03 -29.86 -11.15
N VAL A 312 6.21 -28.98 -10.17
CA VAL A 312 5.41 -28.94 -8.94
C VAL A 312 4.43 -27.78 -9.01
N TYR A 313 3.17 -28.03 -8.69
CA TYR A 313 2.10 -27.06 -8.61
C TYR A 313 1.65 -26.91 -7.15
N ILE A 314 1.46 -25.68 -6.66
CA ILE A 314 0.75 -25.39 -5.41
C ILE A 314 -0.52 -24.65 -5.77
N LEU A 315 -1.68 -25.18 -5.36
CA LEU A 315 -2.99 -24.61 -5.67
C LEU A 315 -3.21 -24.34 -7.17
N GLY A 316 -2.57 -25.13 -8.04
CA GLY A 316 -2.64 -24.98 -9.50
C GLY A 316 -1.59 -24.04 -10.11
N HIS A 317 -0.71 -23.44 -9.30
CA HIS A 317 0.35 -22.55 -9.76
C HIS A 317 1.70 -23.27 -9.87
N PRO A 318 2.37 -23.26 -11.04
CA PRO A 318 3.66 -23.92 -11.21
C PRO A 318 4.75 -23.22 -10.40
N ILE A 319 5.49 -23.97 -9.58
CA ILE A 319 6.63 -23.44 -8.80
C ILE A 319 7.88 -23.39 -9.67
N ALA A 320 8.13 -24.43 -10.45
CA ALA A 320 9.35 -24.57 -11.23
C ALA A 320 9.07 -25.33 -12.53
N GLU A 321 9.35 -24.68 -13.67
CA GLU A 321 9.19 -25.29 -14.99
C GLU A 321 10.57 -25.63 -15.58
N GLY A 322 10.88 -26.92 -15.71
CA GLY A 322 12.14 -27.38 -16.32
C GLY A 322 13.37 -27.39 -15.42
N TYR A 323 13.22 -27.22 -14.09
CA TYR A 323 14.32 -27.21 -13.12
C TYR A 323 14.39 -28.50 -12.29
N LYS A 324 15.62 -28.98 -12.04
CA LYS A 324 15.88 -29.94 -10.96
C LYS A 324 16.18 -29.17 -9.67
N VAL A 325 15.19 -29.03 -8.80
CA VAL A 325 15.36 -28.43 -7.48
C VAL A 325 15.50 -29.55 -6.44
N SER A 326 16.55 -29.52 -5.63
CA SER A 326 16.72 -30.41 -4.47
C SER A 326 16.78 -29.64 -3.16
N VAL A 327 16.22 -30.23 -2.11
CA VAL A 327 16.21 -29.73 -0.73
C VAL A 327 16.81 -30.77 0.21
N ALA A 328 17.50 -30.33 1.26
CA ALA A 328 18.07 -31.19 2.29
C ALA A 328 17.67 -30.78 3.73
N GLY A 329 16.90 -29.70 3.90
CA GLY A 329 16.39 -29.30 5.20
C GLY A 329 15.33 -30.26 5.73
N THR A 330 15.28 -30.44 7.05
CA THR A 330 14.33 -31.32 7.74
C THR A 330 13.21 -30.51 8.42
N PHE A 331 12.10 -31.17 8.75
CA PHE A 331 10.94 -30.53 9.41
C PHE A 331 11.32 -29.77 10.70
N GLU A 332 12.21 -30.32 11.53
CA GLU A 332 12.65 -29.70 12.79
C GLU A 332 13.36 -28.35 12.61
N LYS A 333 13.79 -28.04 11.37
CA LYS A 333 14.45 -26.79 11.02
C LYS A 333 13.50 -25.77 10.39
N LEU A 334 12.19 -26.03 10.38
CA LEU A 334 11.22 -25.07 9.87
C LEU A 334 11.21 -23.81 10.73
N VAL A 335 11.41 -22.67 10.08
CA VAL A 335 11.38 -21.34 10.68
C VAL A 335 10.00 -20.71 10.45
N ASN A 336 9.51 -19.92 11.41
CA ASN A 336 8.27 -19.16 11.23
C ASN A 336 8.48 -18.04 10.20
N PRO A 337 7.49 -17.75 9.34
CA PRO A 337 7.63 -16.67 8.35
C PRO A 337 7.92 -15.29 8.94
N SER A 338 7.52 -15.02 10.18
CA SER A 338 7.88 -13.80 10.92
C SER A 338 9.39 -13.64 11.14
N ASP A 339 10.11 -14.76 11.20
CA ASP A 339 11.52 -14.82 11.54
C ASP A 339 12.39 -14.93 10.26
N PHE A 340 11.76 -14.91 9.08
CA PHE A 340 12.51 -14.90 7.83
C PHE A 340 13.37 -13.65 7.72
N PRO A 341 14.63 -13.79 7.27
CA PRO A 341 15.47 -12.64 7.02
C PRO A 341 14.80 -11.66 6.05
N THR A 342 14.94 -10.38 6.34
CA THR A 342 14.45 -9.30 5.48
C THR A 342 15.58 -8.87 4.55
N CYS A 343 15.24 -8.61 3.29
CA CYS A 343 16.20 -8.01 2.38
C CYS A 343 16.41 -6.55 2.76
N GLN A 344 17.59 -6.27 3.29
CA GLN A 344 18.07 -4.92 3.53
C GLN A 344 18.95 -4.53 2.34
N VAL A 345 18.35 -3.91 1.32
CA VAL A 345 19.13 -3.14 0.35
C VAL A 345 19.51 -1.85 1.04
N VAL A 346 20.78 -1.60 1.33
CA VAL A 346 21.22 -0.23 1.61
C VAL A 346 21.35 0.46 0.25
N PRO A 347 20.46 1.40 -0.11
CA PRO A 347 20.60 2.13 -1.36
C PRO A 347 21.85 2.99 -1.26
N THR A 348 22.65 3.04 -2.31
CA THR A 348 23.81 3.95 -2.38
C THR A 348 23.44 5.28 -3.01
N SER A 349 22.41 5.29 -3.86
CA SER A 349 21.87 6.51 -4.46
C SER A 349 20.40 6.37 -4.84
N ILE A 350 19.76 7.52 -4.99
CA ILE A 350 18.41 7.61 -5.56
C ILE A 350 18.59 7.88 -7.05
N SER A 351 17.92 7.12 -7.91
CA SER A 351 18.08 7.23 -9.37
C SER A 351 17.03 8.13 -10.01
N SER A 352 15.80 8.10 -9.52
CA SER A 352 14.75 9.05 -9.90
C SER A 352 13.66 9.15 -8.82
N VAL A 353 13.02 10.31 -8.77
CA VAL A 353 11.80 10.54 -7.99
C VAL A 353 10.75 11.09 -8.94
N LYS A 354 9.58 10.46 -8.97
CA LYS A 354 8.40 10.95 -9.68
C LYS A 354 7.32 11.24 -8.65
N VAL A 355 6.92 12.50 -8.57
CA VAL A 355 5.79 12.95 -7.76
C VAL A 355 4.65 13.32 -8.70
N GLN A 356 3.53 12.61 -8.60
CA GLN A 356 2.32 12.95 -9.34
C GLN A 356 1.35 13.63 -8.38
N ILE A 357 1.23 14.96 -8.51
CA ILE A 357 0.25 15.73 -7.76
C ILE A 357 -1.12 15.52 -8.42
N PRO A 358 -2.17 15.14 -7.66
CA PRO A 358 -3.50 14.94 -8.24
C PRO A 358 -4.01 16.24 -8.83
N THR A 359 -4.57 16.18 -10.03
CA THR A 359 -5.31 17.31 -10.60
C THR A 359 -6.60 17.53 -9.80
N VAL A 360 -6.94 18.80 -9.59
CA VAL A 360 -8.16 19.19 -8.86
C VAL A 360 -9.37 18.53 -9.52
N GLY A 361 -10.16 17.81 -8.72
CA GLY A 361 -11.38 17.12 -9.19
C GLY A 361 -11.19 15.67 -9.63
N ASN A 362 -9.96 15.18 -9.76
CA ASN A 362 -9.70 13.78 -10.08
C ASN A 362 -9.62 12.92 -8.81
N PHE A 363 -10.78 12.40 -8.40
CA PHE A 363 -10.94 11.60 -7.18
C PHE A 363 -11.20 10.13 -7.52
N SER A 364 -10.15 9.38 -7.85
CA SER A 364 -10.28 7.97 -8.26
C SER A 364 -10.41 6.99 -7.09
N LYS A 365 -9.79 7.29 -5.94
CA LYS A 365 -9.83 6.45 -4.73
C LYS A 365 -10.08 7.31 -3.48
N PRO A 366 -10.98 6.87 -2.56
CA PRO A 366 -11.19 7.57 -1.31
C PRO A 366 -9.97 7.41 -0.39
N THR A 367 -9.59 8.48 0.31
CA THR A 367 -8.56 8.47 1.36
C THR A 367 -9.04 7.68 2.56
N TRP A 368 -10.32 7.88 2.94
CA TRP A 368 -10.99 7.10 3.96
C TRP A 368 -12.38 6.71 3.51
N ASN A 369 -12.81 5.53 3.96
CA ASN A 369 -14.19 5.12 3.83
C ASN A 369 -14.64 4.35 5.06
N PHE A 370 -15.91 4.52 5.40
CA PHE A 370 -16.53 3.81 6.51
C PHE A 370 -18.01 3.60 6.24
N SER A 371 -18.58 2.62 6.92
CA SER A 371 -19.97 2.22 6.73
C SER A 371 -20.63 1.87 8.06
N TYR A 372 -21.94 2.01 8.07
CA TYR A 372 -22.81 1.45 9.10
C TYR A 372 -23.86 0.60 8.41
N ILE A 373 -23.76 -0.71 8.59
CA ILE A 373 -24.62 -1.68 7.91
C ILE A 373 -25.20 -2.63 8.96
N ASN A 374 -26.53 -2.65 9.07
CA ASN A 374 -27.30 -3.55 9.93
C ASN A 374 -26.81 -3.56 11.39
N GLY A 375 -26.49 -2.36 11.92
CA GLY A 375 -26.06 -2.19 13.31
C GLY A 375 -24.56 -2.33 13.53
N LYS A 376 -23.79 -2.63 12.48
CA LYS A 376 -22.34 -2.79 12.58
C LYS A 376 -21.62 -1.67 11.85
N PHE A 377 -20.68 -1.04 12.54
CA PHE A 377 -19.73 -0.12 11.95
C PHE A 377 -18.55 -0.88 11.35
N SER A 378 -18.05 -0.43 10.21
CA SER A 378 -16.82 -0.94 9.61
C SER A 378 -16.07 0.15 8.86
N LEU A 379 -14.75 0.12 8.96
CA LEU A 379 -13.81 0.90 8.15
C LEU A 379 -13.36 0.04 6.97
N GLY A 380 -13.18 0.64 5.79
CA GLY A 380 -12.79 -0.14 4.60
C GLY A 380 -13.94 -0.96 3.99
N GLY A 381 -15.18 -0.79 4.47
CA GLY A 381 -16.33 -1.61 4.07
C GLY A 381 -16.76 -1.36 2.62
N LYS A 382 -17.46 -2.33 2.02
CA LYS A 382 -18.10 -2.15 0.71
C LYS A 382 -19.56 -1.81 0.88
N MET A 383 -20.04 -0.87 0.06
CA MET A 383 -21.47 -0.58 -0.05
C MET A 383 -22.23 -1.82 -0.53
N ASN A 384 -23.30 -2.19 0.18
CA ASN A 384 -24.19 -3.29 -0.21
C ASN A 384 -25.65 -2.84 -0.14
N THR A 385 -26.20 -2.49 -1.30
CA THR A 385 -27.57 -1.98 -1.45
C THR A 385 -28.49 -2.93 -2.21
N LYS A 386 -28.08 -4.18 -2.47
CA LYS A 386 -28.82 -5.11 -3.34
C LYS A 386 -30.28 -5.33 -2.92
N ASN A 387 -30.57 -5.25 -1.63
CA ASN A 387 -31.91 -5.48 -1.07
C ASN A 387 -32.57 -4.19 -0.53
N ALA A 388 -32.02 -3.02 -0.83
CA ALA A 388 -32.54 -1.75 -0.32
C ALA A 388 -33.77 -1.29 -1.11
N SER A 389 -34.85 -0.89 -0.42
CA SER A 389 -36.05 -0.33 -1.08
C SER A 389 -35.82 1.06 -1.67
N TRP A 390 -34.79 1.78 -1.20
CA TRP A 390 -34.33 3.04 -1.76
C TRP A 390 -32.85 3.28 -1.43
N VAL A 391 -32.18 4.08 -2.24
CA VAL A 391 -30.83 4.59 -1.98
C VAL A 391 -30.82 6.07 -2.31
N THR A 392 -30.30 6.90 -1.41
CA THR A 392 -30.05 8.32 -1.68
C THR A 392 -28.57 8.61 -1.51
N ASN A 393 -28.08 9.62 -2.22
CA ASN A 393 -26.70 10.05 -2.11
C ASN A 393 -26.61 11.57 -1.99
N SER A 394 -25.65 12.04 -1.21
CA SER A 394 -25.23 13.43 -1.18
C SER A 394 -23.73 13.52 -1.40
N ARG A 395 -23.30 14.61 -2.03
CA ARG A 395 -21.90 14.90 -2.29
C ARG A 395 -21.61 16.36 -2.02
N ARG A 396 -20.43 16.68 -1.48
CA ARG A 396 -19.91 18.06 -1.47
C ARG A 396 -18.44 18.13 -1.79
N ILE A 397 -18.12 19.22 -2.48
CA ILE A 397 -16.76 19.69 -2.65
C ILE A 397 -16.47 20.60 -1.46
N ILE A 398 -15.38 20.33 -0.76
CA ILE A 398 -14.99 21.04 0.45
C ILE A 398 -13.58 21.59 0.28
N VAL A 399 -13.31 22.74 0.89
CA VAL A 399 -11.95 23.25 1.06
C VAL A 399 -11.43 22.68 2.37
N ILE A 400 -10.31 21.96 2.32
CA ILE A 400 -9.69 21.32 3.46
C ILE A 400 -8.43 22.10 3.79
N ASN A 401 -8.31 22.56 5.03
CA ASN A 401 -7.04 23.05 5.55
C ASN A 401 -6.19 21.86 5.99
N THR A 402 -4.88 21.93 5.78
CA THR A 402 -3.96 20.91 6.26
C THR A 402 -2.67 21.54 6.72
N ARG A 403 -2.24 21.14 7.91
CA ARG A 403 -0.94 21.45 8.47
C ARG A 403 -0.52 20.24 9.29
N VAL A 404 0.52 19.55 8.84
CA VAL A 404 1.14 18.46 9.60
C VAL A 404 2.50 18.95 10.04
N TYR A 405 2.70 19.01 11.35
CA TYR A 405 3.96 19.42 11.93
C TYR A 405 4.10 18.83 13.33
N ASN A 406 5.30 18.30 13.61
CA ASN A 406 5.72 17.95 14.96
C ASN A 406 7.18 18.36 15.13
N ASN A 407 7.57 18.79 16.33
CA ASN A 407 8.94 19.20 16.60
C ASN A 407 9.90 18.01 16.56
N THR A 408 9.41 16.84 17.01
CA THR A 408 10.18 15.59 16.99
C THR A 408 9.40 14.54 16.24
N ILE A 409 9.97 14.03 15.16
CA ILE A 409 9.29 13.16 14.20
C ILE A 409 10.01 11.80 14.16
N PRO A 410 9.39 10.70 14.62
CA PRO A 410 10.01 9.38 14.57
C PRO A 410 10.04 8.84 13.13
N LEU A 411 11.17 8.25 12.74
CA LEU A 411 11.40 7.67 11.41
C LEU A 411 11.18 6.16 11.41
N ILE A 412 10.01 5.72 11.84
CA ILE A 412 9.72 4.30 12.13
C ILE A 412 8.62 3.67 11.26
N LYS A 413 7.84 4.46 10.51
CA LYS A 413 6.70 3.96 9.74
C LYS A 413 6.73 4.41 8.28
N ASN A 414 6.89 3.44 7.37
CA ASN A 414 6.86 3.67 5.92
C ASN A 414 5.57 4.35 5.45
N GLY A 415 5.66 5.18 4.42
CA GLY A 415 4.53 5.88 3.81
C GLY A 415 3.92 6.99 4.69
N THR A 416 4.62 7.44 5.72
CA THR A 416 4.07 8.44 6.66
C THR A 416 4.39 9.86 6.21
N LYS A 417 3.37 10.73 6.14
CA LYS A 417 3.55 12.17 5.95
C LYS A 417 4.05 12.81 7.24
N LEU A 418 5.25 13.36 7.18
CA LEU A 418 5.97 13.95 8.32
C LEU A 418 5.71 15.46 8.46
N LEU A 419 5.58 16.14 7.31
CA LEU A 419 5.32 17.58 7.23
C LEU A 419 4.34 17.85 6.08
N ASP A 420 3.38 18.75 6.28
CA ASP A 420 2.43 19.22 5.24
C ASP A 420 2.07 20.67 5.56
N GLY A 421 2.09 21.54 4.55
CA GLY A 421 1.69 22.93 4.70
C GLY A 421 2.10 23.77 3.50
N SER A 422 2.21 25.08 3.72
CA SER A 422 2.71 26.04 2.74
C SER A 422 3.81 26.90 3.38
N ILE A 423 4.72 27.43 2.56
CA ILE A 423 5.79 28.32 3.00
C ILE A 423 5.73 29.59 2.16
N LYS A 424 5.50 30.74 2.81
CA LYS A 424 5.40 32.05 2.14
C LYS A 424 6.73 32.78 1.99
N TYR A 425 7.67 32.53 2.90
CA TYR A 425 8.93 33.24 2.96
C TYR A 425 10.11 32.28 2.75
N PRO A 426 11.19 32.71 2.07
CA PRO A 426 12.38 31.89 1.93
C PRO A 426 12.93 31.48 3.30
N ILE A 427 13.29 30.21 3.43
CA ILE A 427 13.85 29.67 4.68
C ILE A 427 15.29 30.16 4.81
N GLN A 428 15.62 30.74 5.97
CA GLN A 428 16.99 31.16 6.26
C GLN A 428 17.92 29.94 6.42
N PRO A 429 19.16 29.97 5.93
CA PRO A 429 20.10 28.84 6.03
C PRO A 429 20.40 28.38 7.47
N SER A 430 20.20 29.26 8.46
CA SER A 430 20.35 28.92 9.88
C SER A 430 19.25 27.98 10.40
N VAL A 431 18.12 27.89 9.71
CA VAL A 431 16.98 27.04 10.06
C VAL A 431 17.25 25.63 9.54
N ASN A 432 17.41 24.69 10.46
CA ASN A 432 17.82 23.33 10.18
C ASN A 432 16.95 22.33 10.93
N PHE A 433 17.13 21.06 10.60
CA PHE A 433 16.68 19.94 11.40
C PHE A 433 17.86 19.01 11.66
N GLU A 434 17.77 18.28 12.77
CA GLU A 434 18.75 17.29 13.17
C GLU A 434 18.18 15.90 12.95
N ILE A 435 18.91 15.06 12.25
CA ILE A 435 18.62 13.63 12.12
C ILE A 435 19.45 12.92 13.17
N GLU A 436 18.78 12.20 14.06
CA GLU A 436 19.41 11.34 15.06
C GLU A 436 19.10 9.88 14.74
N VAL A 437 20.13 9.06 14.62
CA VAL A 437 20.04 7.61 14.37
C VAL A 437 20.84 6.87 15.43
N ASN A 438 20.13 6.16 16.30
CA ASN A 438 20.72 5.36 17.37
C ASN A 438 20.95 3.89 16.97
N ASP A 439 20.40 3.48 15.83
CA ASP A 439 20.67 2.16 15.25
C ASP A 439 22.13 2.08 14.75
N THR A 440 22.73 0.90 14.81
CA THR A 440 24.12 0.69 14.35
C THR A 440 24.24 0.66 12.83
N LYS A 441 23.19 0.19 12.13
CA LYS A 441 23.11 0.14 10.68
C LYS A 441 21.67 0.38 10.21
N GLY A 442 21.52 0.90 8.99
CA GLY A 442 20.23 0.99 8.33
C GLY A 442 20.16 2.18 7.38
N TYR A 443 18.96 2.45 6.87
CA TYR A 443 18.72 3.63 6.06
C TYR A 443 17.27 4.09 6.16
N ALA A 444 17.05 5.36 5.81
CA ALA A 444 15.73 5.94 5.56
C ALA A 444 15.76 6.83 4.34
N ILE A 445 14.60 6.94 3.69
CA ILE A 445 14.40 7.72 2.49
C ILE A 445 13.24 8.65 2.72
N LEU A 446 13.53 9.93 2.63
CA LEU A 446 12.54 10.99 2.71
C LEU A 446 12.33 11.57 1.33
N VAL A 447 11.09 11.94 1.02
CA VAL A 447 10.76 12.68 -0.20
C VAL A 447 10.13 14.00 0.21
N ALA A 448 10.75 15.09 -0.21
CA ALA A 448 10.25 16.44 -0.04
C ALA A 448 9.58 16.90 -1.34
N VAL A 449 8.39 17.48 -1.22
CA VAL A 449 7.65 18.09 -2.33
C VAL A 449 7.58 19.58 -2.07
N ASN A 450 8.05 20.39 -3.02
CA ASN A 450 8.05 21.84 -2.97
C ASN A 450 7.40 22.42 -4.23
N GLY A 451 6.06 22.43 -4.27
CA GLY A 451 5.32 22.81 -5.47
C GLY A 451 5.53 21.77 -6.58
N GLU A 452 6.09 22.20 -7.71
CA GLU A 452 6.45 21.31 -8.83
C GLU A 452 7.84 20.68 -8.68
N GLU A 453 8.66 21.19 -7.77
CA GLU A 453 10.00 20.65 -7.50
C GLU A 453 9.89 19.51 -6.47
N SER A 454 10.73 18.49 -6.62
CA SER A 454 10.85 17.42 -5.64
C SER A 454 12.30 17.19 -5.27
N SER A 455 12.52 16.86 -4.01
CA SER A 455 13.83 16.49 -3.48
C SER A 455 13.68 15.18 -2.71
N ALA A 456 14.78 14.46 -2.55
CA ALA A 456 14.81 13.29 -1.69
C ALA A 456 16.04 13.29 -0.80
N ILE A 457 15.91 12.69 0.36
CA ILE A 457 16.99 12.53 1.32
C ILE A 457 17.23 11.05 1.49
N LEU A 458 18.46 10.61 1.24
CA LEU A 458 18.93 9.30 1.64
C LEU A 458 19.71 9.45 2.94
N ILE A 459 19.20 8.86 4.01
CA ILE A 459 19.86 8.74 5.30
C ILE A 459 20.41 7.33 5.37
N SER A 460 21.72 7.17 5.47
CA SER A 460 22.37 5.85 5.61
C SER A 460 23.26 5.84 6.84
N LYS A 461 23.19 4.75 7.61
CA LYS A 461 24.00 4.54 8.81
C LYS A 461 24.79 3.25 8.63
N SER A 462 26.10 3.35 8.75
CA SER A 462 27.00 2.24 9.00
C SER A 462 27.61 2.39 10.41
N ASP A 463 28.25 1.33 10.90
CA ASP A 463 28.65 1.15 12.31
C ASP A 463 29.01 2.48 13.02
N ASN A 464 29.97 3.23 12.46
CA ASN A 464 30.43 4.50 13.03
C ASN A 464 30.16 5.74 12.16
N LYS A 465 29.40 5.63 11.07
CA LYS A 465 29.19 6.74 10.13
C LYS A 465 27.72 6.88 9.76
N LEU A 466 27.12 8.01 10.11
CA LEU A 466 25.86 8.49 9.59
C LEU A 466 26.15 9.40 8.40
N GLU A 467 25.51 9.12 7.27
CA GLU A 467 25.59 9.93 6.05
C GLU A 467 24.18 10.31 5.61
N VAL A 468 24.01 11.58 5.26
CA VAL A 468 22.74 12.13 4.78
C VAL A 468 23.00 12.84 3.46
N THR A 469 22.48 12.28 2.38
CA THR A 469 22.63 12.86 1.03
C THR A 469 21.29 13.42 0.57
N VAL A 470 21.28 14.70 0.20
CA VAL A 470 20.13 15.40 -0.37
C VAL A 470 20.25 15.42 -1.88
N TYR A 471 19.20 14.96 -2.55
CA TYR A 471 19.05 14.95 -4.00
C TYR A 471 17.95 15.92 -4.40
N SER A 472 18.21 16.76 -5.40
CA SER A 472 17.19 17.57 -6.06
C SER A 472 16.87 16.96 -7.42
N PHE A 473 15.60 17.02 -7.80
CA PHE A 473 15.13 16.60 -9.11
C PHE A 473 14.49 17.78 -9.81
N ASP A 474 14.84 17.98 -11.08
CA ASP A 474 14.14 18.94 -11.93
C ASP A 474 12.84 18.36 -12.48
N SER A 475 12.09 19.16 -13.25
CA SER A 475 10.82 18.75 -13.86
C SER A 475 10.97 17.63 -14.91
N SER A 476 12.18 17.39 -15.43
CA SER A 476 12.51 16.23 -16.27
C SER A 476 12.75 14.95 -15.47
N GLY A 477 12.92 15.06 -14.14
CA GLY A 477 13.24 13.95 -13.24
C GLY A 477 14.73 13.61 -13.19
N ASP A 478 15.59 14.47 -13.73
CA ASP A 478 17.04 14.26 -13.73
C ASP A 478 17.63 14.57 -12.34
N LEU A 479 18.50 13.66 -11.89
CA LEU A 479 19.10 13.68 -10.57
C LEU A 479 20.26 14.69 -10.49
N ARG A 480 20.25 15.54 -9.46
CA ARG A 480 21.46 16.19 -8.97
C ARG A 480 21.62 15.96 -7.47
N ALA A 481 22.71 15.32 -7.08
CA ALA A 481 23.13 15.31 -5.68
C ALA A 481 23.54 16.74 -5.31
N VAL A 482 22.86 17.31 -4.32
CA VAL A 482 23.05 18.72 -3.93
C VAL A 482 24.10 18.80 -2.83
N HIS A 483 23.88 18.07 -1.75
CA HIS A 483 24.74 18.08 -0.57
C HIS A 483 24.80 16.71 0.10
N THR A 484 25.95 16.39 0.66
CA THR A 484 26.15 15.21 1.53
C THR A 484 26.69 15.68 2.87
N TYR A 485 26.01 15.29 3.93
CA TYR A 485 26.35 15.59 5.32
C TYR A 485 26.77 14.31 6.02
N THR A 486 27.75 14.39 6.93
CA THR A 486 28.24 13.23 7.67
C THR A 486 28.36 13.53 9.15
N GLY A 487 28.18 12.50 9.97
CA GLY A 487 28.27 12.56 11.43
C GLY A 487 28.40 11.15 12.01
N GLU A 488 28.43 11.02 13.34
CA GLU A 488 28.48 9.71 13.99
C GLU A 488 27.06 9.18 14.23
N SER A 489 26.29 9.82 15.12
CA SER A 489 24.90 9.48 15.44
C SER A 489 23.91 10.59 15.07
N THR A 490 24.40 11.82 14.92
CA THR A 490 23.57 12.98 14.56
C THR A 490 24.16 13.77 13.39
N VAL A 491 23.27 14.32 12.56
CA VAL A 491 23.61 15.18 11.42
C VAL A 491 22.61 16.33 11.32
N LYS A 492 23.09 17.55 11.10
CA LYS A 492 22.25 18.73 10.87
C LYS A 492 22.12 19.01 9.38
N VAL A 493 20.90 19.20 8.91
CA VAL A 493 20.58 19.49 7.52
C VAL A 493 19.73 20.78 7.45
N PRO A 494 20.12 21.77 6.65
CA PRO A 494 19.32 22.98 6.45
C PRO A 494 17.97 22.65 5.80
N TRP A 495 16.89 23.27 6.27
CA TRP A 495 15.59 23.12 5.62
C TRP A 495 15.55 23.75 4.21
N SER A 496 16.40 24.74 3.96
CA SER A 496 16.56 25.39 2.65
C SER A 496 17.05 24.43 1.56
N ASP A 497 17.68 23.31 1.92
CA ASP A 497 18.12 22.30 0.96
C ASP A 497 16.95 21.49 0.38
N LEU A 498 15.83 21.42 1.11
CA LEU A 498 14.61 20.73 0.66
C LEU A 498 13.58 21.71 0.13
N PHE A 499 13.51 22.89 0.74
CA PHE A 499 12.50 23.91 0.48
C PHE A 499 13.18 25.25 0.20
N SER A 500 13.90 25.30 -0.92
CA SER A 500 14.74 26.45 -1.32
C SER A 500 13.93 27.69 -1.69
N LYS A 501 12.66 27.51 -2.07
CA LYS A 501 11.75 28.57 -2.53
C LYS A 501 10.41 28.49 -1.80
N PRO A 502 9.74 29.63 -1.56
CA PRO A 502 8.35 29.66 -1.15
C PRO A 502 7.45 28.83 -2.07
N SER A 503 6.50 28.12 -1.48
CA SER A 503 5.56 27.28 -2.22
C SER A 503 4.23 27.13 -1.48
N SER A 504 3.16 27.02 -2.25
CA SER A 504 1.83 26.67 -1.75
C SER A 504 1.71 25.20 -1.33
N ILE A 505 2.65 24.34 -1.77
CA ILE A 505 2.69 22.91 -1.45
C ILE A 505 4.07 22.58 -0.89
N VAL A 506 4.13 22.31 0.40
CA VAL A 506 5.33 21.87 1.10
C VAL A 506 5.00 20.59 1.85
N GLN A 507 5.64 19.50 1.48
CA GLN A 507 5.44 18.21 2.13
C GLN A 507 6.76 17.48 2.35
N LEU A 508 6.83 16.70 3.43
CA LEU A 508 7.89 15.74 3.68
C LEU A 508 7.27 14.39 3.97
N TRP A 509 7.68 13.37 3.25
CA TRP A 509 7.18 12.01 3.38
C TRP A 509 8.31 11.06 3.74
N LEU A 510 8.07 10.21 4.75
CA LEU A 510 8.89 9.05 4.98
C LEU A 510 8.49 7.96 3.99
N TYR A 511 9.21 7.87 2.88
CA TYR A 511 8.94 6.89 1.85
C TYR A 511 9.25 5.48 2.35
N ARG A 512 10.45 5.29 2.91
CA ARG A 512 10.93 4.00 3.42
C ARG A 512 11.93 4.19 4.55
N THR A 513 11.89 3.33 5.56
CA THR A 513 12.87 3.25 6.65
C THR A 513 13.13 1.80 7.02
N TYR A 514 14.36 1.52 7.45
CA TYR A 514 14.75 0.31 8.14
C TYR A 514 15.24 0.61 9.56
N PHE A 515 15.18 1.87 9.97
CA PHE A 515 15.50 2.25 11.32
C PHE A 515 14.36 1.87 12.25
N THR A 516 14.74 1.30 13.40
CA THR A 516 13.88 1.09 14.56
C THR A 516 13.99 2.23 15.56
N ASN A 517 15.12 2.93 15.56
CA ASN A 517 15.40 4.04 16.47
C ASN A 517 16.09 5.19 15.72
N ALA A 518 15.28 5.95 14.97
CA ALA A 518 15.70 7.17 14.32
C ALA A 518 14.61 8.25 14.41
N ARG A 519 15.01 9.51 14.44
CA ARG A 519 14.10 10.66 14.51
C ARG A 519 14.68 11.90 13.84
N ILE A 520 13.77 12.79 13.43
CA ILE A 520 14.07 14.17 13.03
C ILE A 520 13.68 15.09 14.18
N ILE A 521 14.56 16.02 14.53
CA ILE A 521 14.32 17.09 15.50
C ILE A 521 14.37 18.41 14.73
N ASP A 522 13.24 19.08 14.62
CA ASP A 522 13.15 20.39 13.97
C ASP A 522 13.80 21.47 14.84
N ASN A 523 14.60 22.33 14.21
CA ASN A 523 15.19 23.52 14.81
C ASN A 523 14.76 24.79 14.05
N GLY A 524 13.46 24.92 13.74
CA GLY A 524 12.87 26.23 13.44
C GLY A 524 12.05 26.36 12.16
N ILE A 525 11.54 25.29 11.54
CA ILE A 525 10.64 25.44 10.36
C ILE A 525 9.23 25.88 10.75
N LYS A 526 8.78 25.63 11.99
CA LYS A 526 7.41 25.95 12.46
C LYS A 526 6.92 27.36 12.09
N PRO A 527 7.70 28.45 12.28
CA PRO A 527 7.25 29.80 11.97
C PRO A 527 7.09 30.08 10.47
N TYR A 528 7.75 29.28 9.61
CA TYR A 528 7.65 29.38 8.15
C TYR A 528 6.48 28.58 7.58
N LEU A 529 6.05 27.54 8.31
CA LEU A 529 5.04 26.61 7.87
C LEU A 529 3.63 27.11 8.21
N GLU A 530 2.87 27.47 7.19
CA GLU A 530 1.47 27.84 7.26
C GLU A 530 0.54 26.71 6.81
N TYR A 531 -0.77 26.90 7.01
CA TYR A 531 -1.77 25.98 6.49
C TYR A 531 -1.75 25.96 4.96
N ARG A 532 -1.97 24.77 4.40
CA ARG A 532 -2.25 24.56 2.98
C ARG A 532 -3.73 24.30 2.80
N TYR A 533 -4.30 24.84 1.73
CA TYR A 533 -5.71 24.66 1.39
C TYR A 533 -5.83 23.79 0.15
N ILE A 534 -6.61 22.72 0.25
CA ILE A 534 -6.84 21.77 -0.85
C ILE A 534 -8.32 21.52 -1.07
N VAL A 535 -8.69 21.23 -2.31
CA VAL A 535 -10.06 20.86 -2.65
C VAL A 535 -10.23 19.37 -2.44
N GLY A 536 -11.09 19.00 -1.50
CA GLY A 536 -11.51 17.62 -1.24
C GLY A 536 -12.95 17.36 -1.67
N LYS A 537 -13.37 16.10 -1.56
CA LYS A 537 -14.75 15.67 -1.83
C LYS A 537 -15.21 14.72 -0.74
N VAL A 538 -16.46 14.86 -0.31
CA VAL A 538 -17.13 13.90 0.59
C VAL A 538 -18.39 13.41 -0.10
N GLU A 539 -18.61 12.10 -0.07
CA GLU A 539 -19.80 11.45 -0.63
C GLU A 539 -20.40 10.54 0.43
N ILE A 540 -21.72 10.63 0.60
CA ILE A 540 -22.48 9.81 1.54
C ILE A 540 -23.62 9.14 0.78
N TRP A 541 -23.79 7.84 0.98
CA TRP A 541 -24.95 7.08 0.54
C TRP A 541 -25.71 6.59 1.76
N ILE A 542 -27.04 6.67 1.71
CA ILE A 542 -27.93 6.20 2.78
C ILE A 542 -29.02 5.32 2.18
N TRP A 543 -29.36 4.24 2.88
CA TRP A 543 -30.42 3.32 2.49
C TRP A 543 -31.05 2.67 3.73
N PRO A 544 -32.28 2.15 3.64
CA PRO A 544 -32.93 1.57 4.80
C PRO A 544 -32.25 0.27 5.22
N ARG A 545 -32.47 -0.12 6.47
CA ARG A 545 -32.07 -1.42 6.96
C ARG A 545 -32.87 -2.53 6.30
N GLY A 546 -32.17 -3.60 5.96
CA GLY A 546 -32.77 -4.83 5.44
C GLY A 546 -33.25 -5.75 6.54
#